data_AF-A1BH68-F1
#
_entry.id   AF-A1BH68-F1
#
_cell.length_a   1.000
_cell.length_b   1.000
_cell.length_c   1.000
_cell.angle_alpha   90.00
_cell.angle_beta   90.00
_cell.angle_gamma   90.00
#
_symmetry.space_group_name_H-M   'P 1'
#
loop_
_entity.id
_entity.type
_entity.pdbx_description
1 polymer ?
#
loop_
_entity_poly.entity_id
_entity_poly.type
_entity_poly.pdbx_seq_one_letter_code
_entity_poly.pdbx_strand_id
1 'polypeptide(L)'
;MRHPVFKLCGLLFFVVSLSGCFDVSTIITVRPDGTGTVAERMLMSNASLGQMVELVEKDQKKRSGDMPDKSELKKRAHEMGEGVRFLSIHPVATKSHKGYEALYAFNNIDQLLINRNPNKGTARDSSIGSDGQKKKNQYVRFALEKGTPSRLMVMQDQEQSSSSTGSSSAAATSVTPEQREMMTKFMQEVFRGMHVFLAVDIDGTLLGTNAMHRTDKRVTLVDVDFDKLMENASQFALLTELGPEPNPEVLQKLLEKIPGVKVESKTKIDITFQ
;
A
#
# COMPACT_ATOMS: atom_id res chain seq x y z
N MET A 1 -25.71 57.93 2.44
CA MET A 1 -24.46 57.28 1.97
C MET A 1 -24.11 56.18 2.95
N ARG A 2 -24.31 54.91 2.55
CA ARG A 2 -24.21 53.71 3.39
C ARG A 2 -23.19 52.76 2.75
N HIS A 3 -22.15 52.38 3.50
CA HIS A 3 -21.23 51.31 3.11
C HIS A 3 -21.94 49.94 3.16
N PRO A 4 -21.63 49.00 2.25
CA PRO A 4 -21.71 47.57 2.50
C PRO A 4 -20.27 47.03 2.69
N VAL A 5 -19.89 46.54 3.87
CA VAL A 5 -20.11 45.18 4.39
C VAL A 5 -19.34 44.10 3.62
N PHE A 6 -18.28 43.67 4.27
CA PHE A 6 -17.38 42.54 4.08
C PHE A 6 -18.15 41.19 4.00
N LYS A 7 -18.07 40.46 2.87
CA LYS A 7 -18.33 39.00 2.73
C LYS A 7 -17.59 38.47 1.48
N LEU A 8 -16.56 37.63 1.62
CA LEU A 8 -16.60 36.16 1.77
C LEU A 8 -16.60 35.42 0.41
N CYS A 9 -15.76 34.38 0.30
CA CYS A 9 -15.73 33.33 -0.74
C CYS A 9 -14.96 33.60 -2.05
N GLY A 10 -13.72 34.06 -1.95
CA GLY A 10 -12.68 33.68 -2.92
C GLY A 10 -11.97 32.41 -2.42
N LEU A 11 -12.66 31.28 -2.36
CA LEU A 11 -12.09 29.98 -1.94
C LEU A 11 -11.15 29.51 -3.05
N LEU A 12 -9.91 30.00 -2.94
CA LEU A 12 -8.76 29.66 -3.73
C LEU A 12 -8.59 28.14 -3.73
N PHE A 13 -8.63 27.60 -4.94
CA PHE A 13 -8.31 26.26 -5.36
C PHE A 13 -6.92 25.84 -4.85
N PHE A 14 -6.83 25.42 -3.59
CA PHE A 14 -5.63 24.85 -2.98
C PHE A 14 -5.92 23.39 -2.59
N VAL A 15 -6.34 22.62 -3.59
CA VAL A 15 -6.25 21.16 -3.56
C VAL A 15 -4.78 20.86 -3.82
N VAL A 16 -3.96 20.83 -2.77
CA VAL A 16 -2.56 20.43 -2.88
C VAL A 16 -2.52 18.94 -3.14
N SER A 17 -2.18 18.60 -4.37
CA SER A 17 -1.97 17.27 -4.92
C SER A 17 -0.83 16.51 -4.23
N LEU A 18 -1.08 15.93 -3.05
CA LEU A 18 -0.18 14.93 -2.47
C LEU A 18 -0.71 13.52 -2.75
N SER A 19 -0.31 12.93 -3.87
CA SER A 19 -0.33 11.48 -4.13
C SER A 19 0.16 11.27 -5.57
N GLY A 20 0.97 10.28 -5.95
CA GLY A 20 1.42 9.05 -5.30
C GLY A 20 2.75 8.54 -5.88
N CYS A 21 3.84 9.25 -5.59
CA CYS A 21 5.14 8.98 -6.21
C CYS A 21 6.02 8.00 -5.40
N PHE A 22 5.40 6.98 -4.79
CA PHE A 22 6.04 6.13 -3.80
C PHE A 22 6.22 4.70 -4.31
N ASP A 23 7.43 4.19 -4.28
CA ASP A 23 7.68 2.75 -4.37
C ASP A 23 7.76 2.22 -2.92
N VAL A 24 6.84 1.30 -2.59
CA VAL A 24 6.65 0.75 -1.26
C VAL A 24 6.74 -0.77 -1.31
N SER A 25 7.70 -1.32 -0.58
CA SER A 25 7.87 -2.77 -0.46
C SER A 25 7.94 -3.23 0.98
N THR A 26 7.19 -4.27 1.32
CA THR A 26 7.27 -4.97 2.61
C THR A 26 7.61 -6.44 2.37
N ILE A 27 8.72 -6.90 2.93
CA ILE A 27 9.16 -8.30 2.83
C ILE A 27 9.23 -8.88 4.24
N ILE A 28 8.44 -9.92 4.49
CA ILE A 28 8.45 -10.67 5.76
C ILE A 28 9.30 -11.92 5.56
N THR A 29 10.42 -12.04 6.25
CA THR A 29 11.25 -13.24 6.24
C THR A 29 10.95 -14.07 7.48
N VAL A 30 10.57 -15.34 7.30
CA VAL A 30 10.12 -16.24 8.38
C VAL A 30 11.04 -17.45 8.49
N ARG A 31 11.49 -17.74 9.71
CA ARG A 31 12.25 -18.96 10.07
C ARG A 31 11.32 -20.06 10.64
N PRO A 32 11.72 -21.35 10.58
CA PRO A 32 10.92 -22.46 11.10
C PRO A 32 10.58 -22.37 12.59
N ASP A 33 11.38 -21.63 13.36
CA ASP A 33 11.16 -21.41 14.79
C ASP A 33 10.09 -20.34 15.10
N GLY A 34 9.57 -19.65 14.06
CA GLY A 34 8.57 -18.59 14.16
C GLY A 34 9.12 -17.19 14.40
N THR A 35 10.44 -17.03 14.41
CA THR A 35 11.08 -15.71 14.47
C THR A 35 11.43 -15.24 13.06
N GLY A 36 11.82 -13.97 12.92
CA GLY A 36 12.13 -13.44 11.59
C GLY A 36 12.29 -11.93 11.55
N THR A 37 12.20 -11.39 10.34
CA THR A 37 12.38 -9.96 10.08
C THR A 37 11.32 -9.40 9.13
N VAL A 38 11.06 -8.10 9.26
CA VAL A 38 10.29 -7.33 8.28
C VAL A 38 11.21 -6.26 7.72
N ALA A 39 11.38 -6.23 6.40
CA ALA A 39 12.03 -5.14 5.69
C ALA A 39 10.96 -4.27 5.03
N GLU A 40 10.85 -3.01 5.47
CA GLU A 40 9.99 -2.01 4.85
C GLU A 40 10.86 -1.01 4.08
N ARG A 41 10.62 -0.88 2.78
CA ARG A 41 11.26 0.09 1.92
C ARG A 41 10.24 1.10 1.43
N MET A 42 10.60 2.37 1.50
CA MET A 42 9.81 3.47 0.98
C MET A 42 10.74 4.36 0.18
N LEU A 43 10.50 4.45 -1.13
CA LEU A 43 11.22 5.30 -2.05
C LEU A 43 10.28 6.33 -2.65
N MET A 44 10.82 7.50 -2.96
CA MET A 44 10.11 8.57 -3.65
C MET A 44 10.85 8.95 -4.92
N SER A 45 10.12 9.31 -5.97
CA SER A 45 10.74 9.83 -7.17
C SER A 45 11.51 11.14 -6.88
N ASN A 46 12.63 11.34 -7.57
CA ASN A 46 13.42 12.56 -7.44
C ASN A 46 12.63 13.83 -7.80
N ALA A 47 11.70 13.73 -8.76
CA ALA A 47 10.85 14.86 -9.16
C ALA A 47 9.91 15.28 -8.02
N SER A 48 9.31 14.31 -7.36
CA SER A 48 8.36 14.52 -6.26
C SER A 48 9.05 15.04 -5.01
N LEU A 49 10.26 14.57 -4.74
CA LEU A 49 11.11 15.13 -3.68
C LEU A 49 11.43 16.60 -3.94
N GLY A 50 11.77 16.97 -5.19
CA GLY A 50 12.03 18.35 -5.56
C GLY A 50 10.83 19.27 -5.30
N GLN A 51 9.64 18.86 -5.74
CA GLN A 51 8.40 19.60 -5.49
C GLN A 51 8.07 19.70 -3.99
N MET A 52 8.29 18.63 -3.22
CA MET A 52 7.99 18.62 -1.79
C MET A 52 8.96 19.50 -0.99
N VAL A 53 10.23 19.54 -1.38
CA VAL A 53 11.23 20.45 -0.78
C VAL A 53 10.83 21.91 -1.05
N GLU A 54 10.45 22.25 -2.27
CA GLU A 54 10.04 23.61 -2.64
C GLU A 54 8.79 24.09 -1.87
N LEU A 55 7.86 23.17 -1.57
CA LEU A 55 6.68 23.44 -0.74
C LEU A 55 7.04 23.64 0.74
N VAL A 56 8.04 22.92 1.24
CA VAL A 56 8.48 22.92 2.65
C VAL A 56 9.48 24.04 2.94
N GLU A 57 10.19 24.57 1.96
CA GLU A 57 11.05 25.75 2.14
C GLU A 57 10.27 27.00 2.55
N LYS A 58 8.94 27.00 2.38
CA LYS A 58 8.02 28.03 2.92
C LYS A 58 7.60 27.80 4.37
N ASP A 59 7.91 26.64 4.96
CA ASP A 59 7.52 26.25 6.33
C ASP A 59 8.71 25.58 7.04
N GLN A 60 9.53 26.35 7.77
CA GLN A 60 10.85 25.96 8.29
C GLN A 60 10.90 24.81 9.33
N LYS A 61 9.84 24.01 9.48
CA LYS A 61 9.81 22.88 10.43
C LYS A 61 9.61 21.55 9.70
N LYS A 62 10.77 20.93 9.41
CA LYS A 62 11.05 19.59 8.85
C LYS A 62 11.15 19.56 7.32
N ARG A 63 12.39 19.44 6.82
CA ARG A 63 12.69 19.13 5.42
C ARG A 63 12.11 17.76 5.08
N SER A 64 11.14 17.72 4.18
CA SER A 64 10.59 16.47 3.70
C SER A 64 11.59 15.85 2.73
N GLY A 65 11.99 14.61 3.01
CA GLY A 65 13.16 13.95 2.43
C GLY A 65 14.17 13.50 3.49
N ASP A 66 14.07 14.03 4.72
CA ASP A 66 14.81 13.49 5.85
C ASP A 66 14.22 12.13 6.29
N MET A 67 15.12 11.21 6.62
CA MET A 67 14.82 9.88 7.12
C MET A 67 13.82 9.95 8.29
N PRO A 68 12.82 9.04 8.37
CA PRO A 68 11.87 9.06 9.47
C PRO A 68 12.57 8.96 10.82
N ASP A 69 11.98 9.63 11.81
CA ASP A 69 12.50 9.65 13.17
C ASP A 69 12.50 8.23 13.76
N LYS A 70 13.61 7.84 14.42
CA LYS A 70 13.74 6.50 15.03
C LYS A 70 12.63 6.21 16.05
N SER A 71 12.10 7.22 16.74
CA SER A 71 10.98 7.06 17.66
C SER A 71 9.68 6.68 16.94
N GLU A 72 9.43 7.24 15.76
CA GLU A 72 8.26 6.88 14.92
C GLU A 72 8.39 5.44 14.41
N LEU A 73 9.58 5.03 13.97
CA LEU A 73 9.83 3.63 13.57
C LEU A 73 9.66 2.65 14.74
N LYS A 74 10.07 3.04 15.95
CA LYS A 74 9.82 2.24 17.16
C LYS A 74 8.33 2.12 17.49
N LYS A 75 7.57 3.21 17.38
CA LYS A 75 6.09 3.16 17.54
C LYS A 75 5.46 2.24 16.51
N ARG A 76 5.87 2.36 15.24
CA ARG A 76 5.41 1.49 14.16
C ARG A 76 5.72 0.01 14.43
N ALA A 77 6.88 -0.30 15.01
CA ALA A 77 7.19 -1.65 15.46
C ALA A 77 6.17 -2.16 16.50
N HIS A 78 5.80 -1.34 17.48
CA HIS A 78 4.77 -1.71 18.46
C HIS A 78 3.38 -1.92 17.83
N GLU A 79 3.04 -1.14 16.80
CA GLU A 79 1.78 -1.28 16.05
C GLU A 79 1.75 -2.57 15.20
N MET A 80 2.91 -3.06 14.76
CA MET A 80 3.03 -4.32 14.03
C MET A 80 2.81 -5.56 14.91
N GLY A 81 2.82 -5.44 16.23
CA GLY A 81 2.48 -6.53 17.13
C GLY A 81 3.43 -6.71 18.32
N GLU A 82 3.03 -7.59 19.22
CA GLU A 82 3.83 -7.91 20.40
C GLU A 82 5.14 -8.60 20.00
N GLY A 83 6.26 -8.17 20.62
CA GLY A 83 7.58 -8.76 20.36
C GLY A 83 8.22 -8.31 19.04
N VAL A 84 7.62 -7.36 18.32
CA VAL A 84 8.24 -6.70 17.16
C VAL A 84 9.12 -5.53 17.63
N ARG A 85 10.34 -5.44 17.11
CA ARG A 85 11.31 -4.40 17.47
C ARG A 85 11.99 -3.81 16.23
N PHE A 86 12.18 -2.50 16.25
CA PHE A 86 13.01 -1.80 15.27
C PHE A 86 14.49 -2.19 15.42
N LEU A 87 15.14 -2.55 14.31
CA LEU A 87 16.56 -2.88 14.26
C LEU A 87 17.39 -1.72 13.70
N SER A 88 17.10 -1.31 12.47
CA SER A 88 17.92 -0.35 11.74
C SER A 88 17.14 0.37 10.66
N ILE A 89 17.69 1.48 10.20
CA ILE A 89 17.20 2.20 9.03
C ILE A 89 18.39 2.66 8.20
N HIS A 90 18.31 2.48 6.89
CA HIS A 90 19.36 2.87 5.95
C HIS A 90 18.78 3.72 4.83
N PRO A 91 19.47 4.80 4.41
CA PRO A 91 19.06 5.54 3.22
C PRO A 91 19.26 4.66 1.98
N VAL A 92 18.31 4.77 1.05
CA VAL A 92 18.36 4.08 -0.24
C VAL A 92 18.22 5.13 -1.34
N ALA A 93 19.14 5.11 -2.30
CA ALA A 93 19.11 6.00 -3.46
C ALA A 93 19.33 5.19 -4.73
N THR A 94 18.50 5.42 -5.73
CA THR A 94 18.63 4.92 -7.09
C THR A 94 18.77 6.10 -8.05
N LYS A 95 18.91 5.83 -9.36
CA LYS A 95 18.98 6.89 -10.37
C LYS A 95 17.73 7.77 -10.39
N SER A 96 16.56 7.20 -10.12
CA SER A 96 15.26 7.85 -10.24
C SER A 96 14.57 8.12 -8.90
N HIS A 97 14.97 7.43 -7.83
CA HIS A 97 14.29 7.48 -6.54
C HIS A 97 15.25 7.63 -5.35
N LYS A 98 14.75 8.19 -4.25
CA LYS A 98 15.44 8.22 -2.95
C LYS A 98 14.45 7.93 -1.82
N GLY A 99 14.94 7.34 -0.75
CA GLY A 99 14.14 7.06 0.43
C GLY A 99 14.93 6.24 1.44
N TYR A 100 14.29 5.26 2.07
CA TYR A 100 14.91 4.46 3.11
C TYR A 100 14.42 3.01 3.13
N GLU A 101 15.18 2.16 3.79
CA GLU A 101 14.79 0.80 4.19
C GLU A 101 14.89 0.69 5.72
N ALA A 102 13.77 0.36 6.36
CA ALA A 102 13.68 0.09 7.79
C ALA A 102 13.57 -1.42 8.01
N LEU A 103 14.40 -1.93 8.92
CA LEU A 103 14.42 -3.35 9.29
C LEU A 103 13.88 -3.52 10.71
N TYR A 104 12.98 -4.48 10.86
CA TYR A 104 12.40 -4.90 12.12
C TYR A 104 12.65 -6.38 12.34
N ALA A 105 12.68 -6.81 13.60
CA ALA A 105 12.66 -8.23 13.98
C ALA A 105 11.39 -8.53 14.75
N PHE A 106 10.89 -9.75 14.60
CA PHE A 106 9.84 -10.31 15.44
C PHE A 106 10.28 -11.64 16.03
N ASN A 107 9.81 -11.92 17.25
CA ASN A 107 10.12 -13.16 17.95
C ASN A 107 9.04 -14.24 17.76
N ASN A 108 7.84 -13.84 17.31
CA ASN A 108 6.74 -14.75 17.04
C ASN A 108 5.90 -14.21 15.87
N ILE A 109 5.89 -14.92 14.75
CA ILE A 109 5.14 -14.59 13.55
C ILE A 109 3.62 -14.54 13.81
N ASP A 110 3.11 -15.30 14.77
CA ASP A 110 1.68 -15.31 15.13
C ASP A 110 1.19 -13.97 15.71
N GLN A 111 2.12 -13.16 16.23
CA GLN A 111 1.84 -11.83 16.78
C GLN A 111 1.97 -10.73 15.74
N LEU A 112 2.48 -11.03 14.55
CA LEU A 112 2.73 -10.03 13.52
C LEU A 112 1.44 -9.64 12.79
N LEU A 113 1.21 -8.34 12.68
CA LEU A 113 0.14 -7.70 11.95
C LEU A 113 0.72 -6.81 10.87
N ILE A 114 0.47 -7.17 9.60
CA ILE A 114 0.91 -6.37 8.46
C ILE A 114 -0.31 -5.72 7.80
N ASN A 115 -0.32 -4.40 7.70
CA ASN A 115 -1.37 -3.69 6.98
C ASN A 115 -1.12 -3.82 5.46
N ARG A 116 -2.11 -4.34 4.71
CA ARG A 116 -2.02 -4.43 3.23
C ARG A 116 -2.02 -3.07 2.54
N ASN A 117 -2.43 -2.01 3.22
CA ASN A 117 -2.49 -0.65 2.69
C ASN A 117 -1.52 0.29 3.44
N PRO A 118 -0.26 0.39 2.98
CA PRO A 118 0.78 1.14 3.69
C PRO A 118 0.57 2.66 3.68
N ASN A 119 -0.24 3.20 2.76
CA ASN A 119 -0.51 4.65 2.63
C ASN A 119 -1.22 5.27 3.86
N LYS A 120 -1.71 4.44 4.78
CA LYS A 120 -2.32 4.91 6.03
C LYS A 120 -1.32 5.16 7.17
N GLY A 121 -0.07 4.73 7.02
CA GLY A 121 0.90 4.72 8.13
C GLY A 121 1.94 5.85 8.13
N THR A 122 1.97 6.72 7.12
CA THR A 122 2.99 7.79 7.01
C THR A 122 2.42 9.17 6.68
N ALA A 123 1.11 9.31 6.55
CA ALA A 123 0.44 10.61 6.54
C ALA A 123 -0.10 10.90 7.92
N ARG A 124 0.28 12.05 8.51
CA ARG A 124 -0.52 12.69 9.55
C ARG A 124 -1.97 12.61 9.12
N ASP A 125 -2.81 12.09 10.01
CA ASP A 125 -4.26 12.10 9.93
C ASP A 125 -4.74 13.47 9.44
N SER A 126 -4.92 13.57 8.12
CA SER A 126 -5.45 14.73 7.42
C SER A 126 -6.65 14.23 6.65
N SER A 127 -7.57 13.69 7.42
CA SER A 127 -8.96 13.52 7.04
C SER A 127 -9.55 14.91 6.78
N ILE A 128 -9.40 15.42 5.55
CA ILE A 128 -10.29 16.48 5.05
C ILE A 128 -11.27 15.79 4.11
N GLY A 129 -12.49 15.57 4.63
CA GLY A 129 -13.65 15.17 3.85
C GLY A 129 -13.97 13.67 3.88
N SER A 130 -14.20 13.09 5.05
CA SER A 130 -15.08 11.93 5.21
C SER A 130 -15.47 11.79 6.68
N ASP A 131 -16.70 12.18 7.01
CA ASP A 131 -17.29 11.92 8.31
C ASP A 131 -17.24 10.42 8.65
N GLY A 132 -16.72 10.11 9.84
CA GLY A 132 -17.27 9.06 10.70
C GLY A 132 -17.17 7.59 10.30
N GLN A 133 -16.50 7.20 9.22
CA GLN A 133 -16.27 5.77 8.95
C GLN A 133 -14.84 5.36 9.31
N LYS A 134 -14.70 4.69 10.47
CA LYS A 134 -13.51 3.86 10.78
C LYS A 134 -13.40 2.77 9.70
N LYS A 135 -12.74 3.07 8.58
CA LYS A 135 -12.42 2.07 7.55
C LYS A 135 -11.62 0.96 8.23
N LYS A 136 -12.19 -0.24 8.32
CA LYS A 136 -11.55 -1.42 8.93
C LYS A 136 -10.16 -1.60 8.32
N ASN A 137 -9.12 -1.69 9.15
CA ASN A 137 -7.78 -1.97 8.67
C ASN A 137 -7.73 -3.41 8.13
N GLN A 138 -7.23 -3.58 6.91
CA GLN A 138 -7.03 -4.89 6.29
C GLN A 138 -5.66 -5.41 6.71
N TYR A 139 -5.65 -6.43 7.57
CA TYR A 139 -4.41 -7.03 8.04
C TYR A 139 -4.14 -8.37 7.37
N VAL A 140 -2.85 -8.64 7.15
CA VAL A 140 -2.32 -10.00 6.99
C VAL A 140 -1.91 -10.48 8.38
N ARG A 141 -2.40 -11.65 8.74
CA ARG A 141 -2.09 -12.37 9.97
C ARG A 141 -1.46 -13.70 9.64
N PHE A 142 -0.82 -14.30 10.64
CA PHE A 142 -0.08 -15.53 10.48
C PHE A 142 -0.40 -16.50 11.60
N ALA A 143 -0.31 -17.79 11.30
CA ALA A 143 -0.32 -18.86 12.29
C ALA A 143 0.73 -19.90 11.89
N LEU A 144 1.67 -20.19 12.78
CA LEU A 144 2.74 -21.16 12.55
C LEU A 144 2.56 -22.41 13.41
N GLU A 145 2.44 -23.55 12.73
CA GLU A 145 2.62 -24.86 13.32
C GLU A 145 4.11 -25.24 13.20
N LYS A 146 4.84 -25.18 14.31
CA LYS A 146 6.25 -25.56 14.37
C LYS A 146 6.40 -27.07 14.20
N GLY A 147 7.37 -27.50 13.40
CA GLY A 147 7.62 -28.92 13.16
C GLY A 147 8.70 -29.17 12.11
N THR A 148 8.82 -30.43 11.69
CA THR A 148 9.70 -30.86 10.60
C THR A 148 8.89 -31.71 9.62
N PRO A 149 8.24 -31.10 8.61
CA PRO A 149 8.32 -29.68 8.25
C PRO A 149 7.41 -28.77 9.09
N SER A 150 7.73 -27.49 9.13
CA SER A 150 6.89 -26.43 9.70
C SER A 150 5.82 -25.99 8.70
N ARG A 151 4.67 -25.53 9.19
CA ARG A 151 3.54 -25.07 8.38
C ARG A 151 3.11 -23.68 8.79
N LEU A 152 3.27 -22.71 7.89
CA LEU A 152 2.82 -21.33 8.04
C LEU A 152 1.51 -21.15 7.28
N MET A 153 0.48 -20.71 8.00
CA MET A 153 -0.77 -20.23 7.43
C MET A 153 -0.75 -18.71 7.38
N VAL A 154 -0.87 -18.14 6.17
CA VAL A 154 -1.05 -16.71 5.95
C VAL A 154 -2.54 -16.44 5.76
N MET A 155 -3.10 -15.60 6.62
CA MET A 155 -4.51 -15.22 6.61
C MET A 155 -4.64 -13.77 6.15
N GLN A 156 -5.32 -13.56 5.03
CA GLN A 156 -5.63 -12.25 4.53
C GLN A 156 -7.05 -11.91 4.95
N ASP A 157 -7.21 -10.87 5.78
CA ASP A 157 -8.53 -10.31 6.06
C ASP A 157 -9.06 -9.75 4.72
N GLN A 158 -9.98 -10.48 4.08
CA GLN A 158 -10.71 -9.90 2.96
C GLN A 158 -11.75 -8.94 3.50
N GLU A 159 -11.93 -7.84 2.78
CA GLU A 159 -13.23 -7.20 2.79
C GLU A 159 -14.23 -8.27 2.36
N GLN A 160 -14.94 -8.87 3.32
CA GLN A 160 -16.36 -9.00 3.09
C GLN A 160 -16.79 -7.58 2.76
N SER A 161 -17.23 -7.34 1.53
CA SER A 161 -18.02 -6.17 1.18
C SER A 161 -19.18 -6.14 2.16
N SER A 162 -18.96 -5.52 3.31
CA SER A 162 -19.97 -5.33 4.31
C SER A 162 -20.86 -4.28 3.70
N SER A 163 -21.93 -4.76 3.09
CA SER A 163 -23.14 -4.04 2.70
C SER A 163 -23.34 -2.81 3.59
N SER A 164 -22.75 -1.69 3.19
CA SER A 164 -23.28 -0.40 3.56
C SER A 164 -24.31 -0.10 2.49
N THR A 165 -25.54 -0.51 2.77
CA THR A 165 -26.73 0.11 2.20
C THR A 165 -26.70 1.58 2.61
N GLY A 166 -25.88 2.34 1.89
CA GLY A 166 -25.70 3.77 2.00
C GLY A 166 -25.86 4.28 0.59
N SER A 167 -27.10 4.62 0.26
CA SER A 167 -27.50 5.20 -1.02
C SER A 167 -26.49 6.27 -1.45
N SER A 168 -25.69 5.96 -2.45
CA SER A 168 -25.18 6.98 -3.37
C SER A 168 -25.96 6.83 -4.66
N SER A 169 -27.24 7.22 -4.59
CA SER A 169 -27.84 7.93 -5.71
C SER A 169 -27.13 9.28 -5.84
N ALA A 170 -25.88 9.27 -6.30
CA ALA A 170 -25.33 10.39 -7.02
C ALA A 170 -25.49 10.02 -8.49
N ALA A 171 -26.29 10.81 -9.20
CA ALA A 171 -26.54 10.67 -10.62
C ALA A 171 -25.28 10.19 -11.35
N ALA A 172 -25.45 9.21 -12.24
CA ALA A 172 -24.54 8.98 -13.34
C ALA A 172 -24.41 10.31 -14.12
N THR A 173 -23.57 11.19 -13.61
CA THR A 173 -23.15 12.39 -14.29
C THR A 173 -22.34 11.82 -15.43
N SER A 174 -22.88 11.92 -16.63
CA SER A 174 -22.21 11.48 -17.85
C SER A 174 -20.87 12.20 -17.92
N VAL A 175 -19.83 11.55 -17.42
CA VAL A 175 -18.46 12.06 -17.47
C VAL A 175 -18.14 12.23 -18.94
N THR A 176 -17.89 13.46 -19.37
CA THR A 176 -17.61 13.68 -20.80
C THR A 176 -16.33 12.94 -21.18
N PRO A 177 -16.15 12.58 -22.47
CA PRO A 177 -14.88 12.04 -22.94
C PRO A 177 -13.67 12.91 -22.52
N GLU A 178 -13.79 14.24 -22.52
CA GLU A 178 -12.69 15.12 -22.09
C GLU A 178 -12.41 15.02 -20.58
N GLN A 179 -13.45 14.93 -19.76
CA GLN A 179 -13.28 14.75 -18.31
C GLN A 179 -12.64 13.40 -17.96
N ARG A 180 -12.97 12.33 -18.70
CA ARG A 180 -12.30 11.03 -18.56
C ARG A 180 -10.84 11.10 -18.95
N GLU A 181 -10.52 11.78 -20.05
CA GLU A 181 -9.14 11.94 -20.49
C GLU A 181 -8.29 12.71 -19.47
N MET A 182 -8.84 13.80 -18.92
CA MET A 182 -8.19 14.58 -17.87
C MET A 182 -7.96 13.75 -16.60
N MET A 183 -8.96 12.97 -16.17
CA MET A 183 -8.85 12.07 -15.02
C MET A 183 -7.78 11.00 -15.24
N THR A 184 -7.73 10.37 -16.42
CA THR A 184 -6.71 9.38 -16.76
C THR A 184 -5.31 9.97 -16.71
N LYS A 185 -5.11 11.16 -17.31
CA LYS A 185 -3.81 11.85 -17.29
C LYS A 185 -3.37 12.19 -15.86
N PHE A 186 -4.29 12.67 -15.03
CA PHE A 186 -4.03 12.92 -13.62
C PHE A 186 -3.62 11.64 -12.89
N MET A 187 -4.35 10.53 -13.07
CA MET A 187 -4.00 9.24 -12.46
C MET A 187 -2.64 8.72 -12.93
N GLN A 188 -2.31 8.87 -14.22
CA GLN A 188 -1.01 8.51 -14.76
C GLN A 188 0.11 9.29 -14.08
N GLU A 189 -0.06 10.59 -13.89
CA GLU A 189 0.94 11.44 -13.23
C GLU A 189 1.09 11.07 -11.74
N VAL A 190 -0.03 10.84 -11.06
CA VAL A 190 -0.10 10.44 -9.65
C VAL A 190 0.63 9.12 -9.41
N PHE A 191 0.34 8.09 -10.21
CA PHE A 191 0.82 6.72 -9.98
C PHE A 191 2.10 6.36 -10.72
N ARG A 192 2.71 7.32 -11.42
CA ARG A 192 3.95 7.10 -12.15
C ARG A 192 5.08 6.66 -11.22
N GLY A 193 5.76 5.59 -11.60
CA GLY A 193 6.84 4.98 -10.82
C GLY A 193 6.37 4.33 -9.51
N MET A 194 5.05 4.24 -9.29
CA MET A 194 4.52 3.60 -8.09
C MET A 194 4.63 2.08 -8.22
N HIS A 195 5.24 1.45 -7.22
CA HIS A 195 5.30 -0.01 -7.10
C HIS A 195 4.86 -0.38 -5.69
N VAL A 196 3.89 -1.29 -5.58
CA VAL A 196 3.41 -1.80 -4.31
C VAL A 196 3.73 -3.27 -4.21
N PHE A 197 4.59 -3.64 -3.27
CA PHE A 197 5.08 -5.00 -3.11
C PHE A 197 4.91 -5.51 -1.68
N LEU A 198 4.33 -6.70 -1.53
CA LEU A 198 4.18 -7.42 -0.27
C LEU A 198 4.44 -8.90 -0.49
N ALA A 199 5.41 -9.46 0.23
CA ALA A 199 5.79 -10.86 0.10
C ALA A 199 6.25 -11.50 1.41
N VAL A 200 6.16 -12.82 1.45
CA VAL A 200 6.70 -13.68 2.49
C VAL A 200 7.87 -14.48 1.93
N ASP A 201 9.04 -14.30 2.52
CA ASP A 201 10.25 -15.07 2.24
C ASP A 201 10.46 -16.14 3.30
N ILE A 202 10.79 -17.33 2.83
CA ILE A 202 11.13 -18.45 3.70
C ILE A 202 12.65 -18.51 3.90
N ASP A 203 13.08 -18.33 5.14
CA ASP A 203 14.47 -18.59 5.55
C ASP A 203 14.64 -20.08 5.87
N GLY A 204 14.81 -20.83 4.79
CA GLY A 204 14.87 -22.29 4.80
C GLY A 204 14.65 -22.85 3.39
N THR A 205 14.13 -24.06 3.32
CA THR A 205 13.71 -24.74 2.09
C THR A 205 12.20 -24.76 2.02
N LEU A 206 11.64 -24.11 0.99
CA LEU A 206 10.21 -24.13 0.72
C LEU A 206 9.81 -25.47 0.06
N LEU A 207 9.13 -26.33 0.81
CA LEU A 207 8.73 -27.67 0.39
C LEU A 207 7.42 -27.66 -0.41
N GLY A 208 6.47 -26.79 -0.04
CA GLY A 208 5.18 -26.72 -0.72
C GLY A 208 4.40 -25.47 -0.35
N THR A 209 3.51 -25.04 -1.24
CA THR A 209 2.54 -23.98 -0.95
C THR A 209 1.36 -24.07 -1.90
N ASN A 210 0.19 -23.62 -1.45
CA ASN A 210 -0.97 -23.42 -2.31
C ASN A 210 -1.04 -22.00 -2.92
N ALA A 211 -0.02 -21.15 -2.69
CA ALA A 211 0.04 -19.80 -3.26
C ALA A 211 0.09 -19.83 -4.80
N MET A 212 -0.53 -18.85 -5.43
CA MET A 212 -0.53 -18.66 -6.88
C MET A 212 0.78 -18.06 -7.38
N HIS A 213 1.37 -17.15 -6.60
CA HIS A 213 2.54 -16.37 -7.00
C HIS A 213 3.76 -16.75 -6.18
N ARG A 214 4.53 -17.73 -6.68
CA ARG A 214 5.76 -18.20 -6.03
C ARG A 214 6.97 -18.03 -6.95
N THR A 215 8.08 -17.59 -6.38
CA THR A 215 9.39 -17.63 -7.03
C THR A 215 10.43 -18.06 -6.01
N ASP A 216 11.09 -19.20 -6.25
CA ASP A 216 12.05 -19.82 -5.33
C ASP A 216 11.47 -20.04 -3.92
N LYS A 217 11.93 -19.23 -2.95
CA LYS A 217 11.55 -19.22 -1.53
C LYS A 217 10.55 -18.12 -1.17
N ARG A 218 10.13 -17.33 -2.16
CA ARG A 218 9.23 -16.18 -2.00
C ARG A 218 7.81 -16.54 -2.41
N VAL A 219 6.86 -16.20 -1.54
CA VAL A 219 5.43 -16.17 -1.81
C VAL A 219 4.99 -14.71 -1.90
N THR A 220 4.51 -14.30 -3.07
CA THR A 220 4.09 -12.90 -3.33
C THR A 220 2.60 -12.75 -3.03
N LEU A 221 2.25 -11.83 -2.14
CA LEU A 221 0.86 -11.52 -1.80
C LEU A 221 0.29 -10.38 -2.65
N VAL A 222 1.11 -9.36 -2.88
CA VAL A 222 0.81 -8.19 -3.72
C VAL A 222 2.08 -7.78 -4.47
N ASP A 223 1.97 -7.55 -5.77
CA ASP A 223 3.01 -6.97 -6.63
C ASP A 223 2.29 -6.21 -7.73
N VAL A 224 2.20 -4.88 -7.57
CA VAL A 224 1.50 -3.99 -8.49
C VAL A 224 2.45 -2.90 -8.97
N ASP A 225 2.88 -3.03 -10.21
CA ASP A 225 3.69 -2.08 -10.97
C ASP A 225 2.75 -1.17 -11.78
N PHE A 226 2.59 0.07 -11.31
CA PHE A 226 1.63 0.99 -11.91
C PHE A 226 2.11 1.54 -13.25
N ASP A 227 3.41 1.59 -13.52
CA ASP A 227 3.90 1.97 -14.84
C ASP A 227 3.44 0.93 -15.88
N LYS A 228 3.65 -0.35 -15.60
CA LYS A 228 3.18 -1.44 -16.48
C LYS A 228 1.66 -1.52 -16.61
N LEU A 229 0.94 -1.26 -15.52
CA LEU A 229 -0.52 -1.21 -15.52
C LEU A 229 -1.02 -0.12 -16.47
N MET A 230 -0.42 1.08 -16.42
CA MET A 230 -0.87 2.24 -17.18
C MET A 230 -0.40 2.24 -18.64
N GLU A 231 0.64 1.49 -18.99
CA GLU A 231 1.01 1.20 -20.39
C GLU A 231 -0.14 0.53 -21.17
N ASN A 232 -1.06 -0.13 -20.47
CA ASN A 232 -2.17 -0.88 -21.06
C ASN A 232 -3.52 -0.20 -20.76
N ALA A 233 -3.75 0.98 -21.37
CA ALA A 233 -4.95 1.80 -21.13
C ALA A 233 -6.29 1.04 -21.27
N SER A 234 -6.37 0.05 -22.16
CA SER A 234 -7.55 -0.82 -22.33
C SER A 234 -7.79 -1.74 -21.13
N GLN A 235 -6.73 -2.24 -20.49
CA GLN A 235 -6.84 -3.12 -19.32
C GLN A 235 -7.16 -2.36 -18.05
N PHE A 236 -6.62 -1.14 -17.93
CA PHE A 236 -7.01 -0.24 -16.87
C PHE A 236 -8.51 0.13 -16.94
N ALA A 237 -9.03 0.36 -18.15
CA ALA A 237 -10.47 0.58 -18.34
C ALA A 237 -11.30 -0.63 -17.87
N LEU A 238 -10.86 -1.87 -18.12
CA LEU A 238 -11.53 -3.07 -17.63
C LEU A 238 -11.64 -3.10 -16.09
N LEU A 239 -10.63 -2.63 -15.36
CA LEU A 239 -10.70 -2.52 -13.90
C LEU A 239 -11.77 -1.51 -13.45
N THR A 240 -11.95 -0.42 -14.20
CA THR A 240 -12.97 0.59 -13.89
C THR A 240 -14.39 0.12 -14.23
N GLU A 241 -14.54 -0.81 -15.18
CA GLU A 241 -15.82 -1.38 -15.61
C GLU A 241 -16.37 -2.46 -14.65
N LEU A 242 -15.53 -3.02 -13.78
CA LEU A 242 -15.89 -4.06 -12.82
C LEU A 242 -16.91 -3.61 -11.76
N GLY A 243 -17.20 -2.31 -11.66
CA GLY A 243 -18.11 -1.75 -10.66
C GLY A 243 -17.54 -1.83 -9.23
N PRO A 244 -18.31 -1.39 -8.23
CA PRO A 244 -17.84 -1.32 -6.84
C PRO A 244 -17.67 -2.69 -6.16
N GLU A 245 -18.32 -3.75 -6.66
CA GLU A 245 -18.26 -5.10 -6.08
C GLU A 245 -18.18 -6.17 -7.18
N PRO A 246 -17.02 -6.35 -7.83
CA PRO A 246 -16.86 -7.40 -8.81
C PRO A 246 -16.90 -8.79 -8.16
N ASN A 247 -17.43 -9.76 -8.90
CA ASN A 247 -17.31 -11.17 -8.53
C ASN A 247 -15.82 -11.53 -8.33
N PRO A 248 -15.42 -12.14 -7.20
CA PRO A 248 -14.03 -12.46 -6.90
C PRO A 248 -13.32 -13.31 -7.96
N GLU A 249 -14.01 -14.27 -8.56
CA GLU A 249 -13.44 -15.11 -9.63
C GLU A 249 -13.23 -14.32 -10.92
N VAL A 250 -14.15 -13.41 -11.23
CA VAL A 250 -14.05 -12.54 -12.41
C VAL A 250 -12.92 -11.53 -12.22
N LEU A 251 -12.82 -10.92 -11.04
CA LEU A 251 -11.72 -10.04 -10.66
C LEU A 251 -10.38 -10.78 -10.76
N GLN A 252 -10.27 -11.99 -10.21
CA GLN A 252 -9.06 -12.79 -10.28
C GLN A 252 -8.64 -13.07 -11.73
N LYS A 253 -9.56 -13.56 -12.57
CA LYS A 253 -9.28 -13.84 -13.99
C LYS A 253 -8.87 -12.60 -14.77
N LEU A 254 -9.34 -11.42 -14.36
CA LEU A 254 -8.91 -10.17 -14.95
C LEU A 254 -7.49 -9.81 -14.50
N LEU A 255 -7.22 -9.83 -13.19
CA LEU A 255 -5.89 -9.49 -12.64
C LEU A 255 -4.78 -10.38 -13.22
N GLU A 256 -5.04 -11.66 -13.44
CA GLU A 256 -4.09 -12.60 -14.08
C GLU A 256 -3.66 -12.19 -15.50
N LYS A 257 -4.49 -11.40 -16.20
CA LYS A 257 -4.23 -10.95 -17.57
C LYS A 257 -3.53 -9.60 -17.64
N ILE A 258 -3.35 -8.93 -16.52
CA ILE A 258 -2.82 -7.58 -16.47
C ILE A 258 -1.31 -7.64 -16.19
N PRO A 259 -0.45 -7.28 -17.18
CA PRO A 259 0.98 -7.19 -16.95
C PRO A 259 1.29 -6.20 -15.83
N GLY A 260 2.20 -6.59 -14.93
CA GLY A 260 2.55 -5.76 -13.77
C GLY A 260 1.63 -5.93 -12.57
N VAL A 261 0.63 -6.83 -12.61
CA VAL A 261 -0.24 -7.11 -11.48
C VAL A 261 -0.17 -8.57 -11.06
N LYS A 262 0.22 -8.82 -9.82
CA LYS A 262 0.05 -10.10 -9.13
C LYS A 262 -0.58 -9.84 -7.78
N VAL A 263 -1.73 -10.45 -7.56
CA VAL A 263 -2.42 -10.41 -6.27
C VAL A 263 -2.79 -11.84 -5.91
N GLU A 264 -2.45 -12.25 -4.70
CA GLU A 264 -2.91 -13.51 -4.14
C GLU A 264 -4.39 -13.37 -3.74
N SER A 265 -5.26 -14.08 -4.46
CA SER A 265 -6.72 -14.02 -4.24
C SER A 265 -7.17 -14.91 -3.08
N LYS A 266 -6.39 -15.92 -2.69
CA LYS A 266 -6.75 -16.81 -1.59
C LYS A 266 -6.72 -16.08 -0.25
N THR A 267 -7.78 -16.29 0.54
CA THR A 267 -7.88 -15.75 1.91
C THR A 267 -6.96 -16.48 2.89
N LYS A 268 -6.64 -17.74 2.60
CA LYS A 268 -5.73 -18.59 3.37
C LYS A 268 -4.69 -19.20 2.45
N ILE A 269 -3.42 -18.90 2.72
CA ILE A 269 -2.28 -19.51 2.04
C ILE A 269 -1.57 -20.45 3.01
N ASP A 270 -1.39 -21.69 2.61
CA ASP A 270 -0.59 -22.68 3.32
C ASP A 270 0.81 -22.72 2.71
N ILE A 271 1.82 -22.67 3.58
CA ILE A 271 3.24 -22.74 3.21
C ILE A 271 3.91 -23.79 4.10
N THR A 272 4.51 -24.81 3.50
CA THR A 272 5.23 -25.89 4.19
C THR A 272 6.72 -25.78 3.91
N PHE A 273 7.56 -25.73 4.96
CA PHE A 273 8.98 -25.44 4.85
C PHE A 273 9.81 -26.01 6.01
N GLN A 274 11.14 -26.03 5.84
CA GLN A 274 12.09 -26.50 6.86
C GLN A 274 13.45 -25.81 6.75
#